data_AF-A0AB33UBC6-F1
#
_entry.id   AF-A0AB33UBC6-F1
#
_cell.length_a   1.000
_cell.length_b   1.000
_cell.length_c   1.000
_cell.angle_alpha   90.00
_cell.angle_beta   90.00
_cell.angle_gamma   90.00
#
_symmetry.space_group_name_H-M   'P 1'
#
loop_
_entity.id
_entity.type
_entity.pdbx_description
1 polymer ?
#
loop_
_entity_poly.entity_id
_entity_poly.type
_entity_poly.pdbx_seq_one_letter_code
_entity_poly.pdbx_strand_id
1 'polypeptide(L)' 'MMTRYNTIRKINDTWGSYEEKGKTAQWVNLKTGERYDIKNKETFTEFLERLNEPV' A
#
# COMPACT_ATOMS: atom_id res chain seq x y z
N MET A 1 21.28 17.72 -4.88
CA MET A 1 19.88 17.38 -5.17
C MET A 1 19.53 16.16 -4.33
N MET A 2 18.70 16.32 -3.30
CA MET A 2 18.40 15.24 -2.36
C MET A 2 17.40 14.27 -3.00
N THR A 3 17.84 13.05 -3.25
CA THR A 3 17.09 11.96 -3.88
C THR A 3 15.85 11.67 -3.03
N ARG A 4 14.67 11.82 -3.63
CA ARG A 4 13.38 11.64 -2.95
C ARG A 4 13.17 10.14 -2.70
N TYR A 5 13.30 9.70 -1.45
CA TYR A 5 13.11 8.30 -1.08
C TYR A 5 11.62 7.96 -1.08
N ASN A 6 11.14 7.35 -2.16
CA ASN A 6 9.91 6.57 -2.12
C ASN A 6 10.12 5.46 -1.09
N THR A 7 9.42 5.53 0.04
CA THR A 7 9.66 4.61 1.15
C THR A 7 8.59 3.54 1.14
N ILE A 8 8.99 2.30 0.91
CA ILE A 8 8.15 1.13 1.13
C ILE A 8 8.38 0.67 2.57
N ARG A 9 7.34 0.64 3.38
CA ARG A 9 7.34 0.01 4.70
C ARG A 9 6.74 -1.38 4.58
N LYS A 10 7.55 -2.42 4.82
CA LYS A 10 7.08 -3.80 4.85
C LYS A 10 6.14 -3.99 6.05
N ILE A 11 4.99 -4.62 5.81
CA ILE A 11 4.00 -4.98 6.85
C ILE A 11 4.05 -6.48 7.08
N ASN A 12 4.05 -7.26 6.00
CA ASN A 12 4.25 -8.72 6.02
C ASN A 12 4.96 -9.19 4.74
N ASP A 13 5.06 -10.49 4.51
CA ASP A 13 5.75 -11.07 3.34
C ASP A 13 5.06 -10.85 2.00
N THR A 14 3.79 -10.43 1.99
CA THR A 14 3.03 -10.18 0.76
C THR A 14 2.75 -8.69 0.56
N TRP A 15 2.67 -7.90 1.64
CA TRP A 15 2.19 -6.52 1.59
C TRP A 15 3.12 -5.54 2.31
N GLY A 16 3.19 -4.33 1.74
CA GLY A 16 3.78 -3.16 2.36
C GLY A 16 2.92 -1.91 2.12
N SER A 17 3.26 -0.82 2.79
CA SER A 17 2.74 0.51 2.46
C SER A 17 3.79 1.28 1.66
N TYR A 18 3.33 1.98 0.64
CA TYR A 18 4.11 2.87 -0.20
C TYR A 18 3.60 4.30 0.02
N GLU A 19 4.48 5.18 0.47
CA GLU A 19 4.16 6.60 0.66
C GLU A 19 5.03 7.44 -0.28
N GLU A 20 4.38 8.17 -1.18
CA GLU A 20 5.01 9.15 -2.05
C GLU A 20 4.56 10.56 -1.65
N LYS A 21 5.53 11.47 -1.49
CA LYS A 21 5.24 12.83 -1.02
C LYS A 21 4.26 13.54 -1.95
N GLY A 22 3.11 13.94 -1.40
CA GLY A 22 2.05 14.64 -2.14
C GLY A 22 1.06 13.71 -2.86
N LYS A 23 1.18 12.40 -2.68
CA LYS A 23 0.18 11.42 -3.13
C LYS A 23 -0.46 10.71 -1.95
N THR A 24 -1.61 10.09 -2.22
CA THR A 24 -2.25 9.17 -1.29
C THR A 24 -1.32 8.00 -1.02
N ALA A 25 -1.24 7.58 0.24
CA ALA A 25 -0.54 6.35 0.60
C ALA A 25 -1.19 5.15 -0.12
N GLN A 26 -0.39 4.16 -0.48
CA GLN A 26 -0.84 3.00 -1.25
C GLN A 26 -0.42 1.70 -0.54
N TRP A 27 -1.27 0.69 -0.56
CA TRP A 27 -0.85 -0.68 -0.29
C TRP A 27 -0.15 -1.23 -1.52
N VAL A 28 0.99 -1.88 -1.32
CA VAL A 28 1.76 -2.51 -2.40
C VAL A 28 1.91 -3.99 -2.11
N ASN A 29 1.58 -4.82 -3.10
CA ASN A 29 1.90 -6.24 -3.07
C ASN A 29 3.39 -6.41 -3.38
N LEU A 30 4.17 -6.89 -2.42
CA LEU A 30 5.62 -7.05 -2.52
C LEU A 30 6.02 -8.20 -3.46
N LYS A 31 5.09 -9.11 -3.77
CA LYS A 31 5.33 -10.25 -4.66
C LYS A 31 5.00 -9.92 -6.12
N THR A 32 3.89 -9.23 -6.36
CA THR A 32 3.41 -8.92 -7.73
C THR A 32 3.73 -7.49 -8.16
N GLY A 33 4.02 -6.59 -7.22
CA GLY A 33 4.23 -5.16 -7.47
C GLY A 33 2.95 -4.34 -7.62
N GLU A 34 1.78 -4.97 -7.51
CA GLU A 34 0.48 -4.31 -7.61
C GLU A 34 0.29 -3.26 -6.52
N ARG A 35 -0.41 -2.16 -6.84
CA ARG A 35 -0.62 -1.03 -5.93
C ARG A 35 -2.10 -0.70 -5.82
N TYR A 36 -2.54 -0.39 -4.61
CA TYR A 36 -3.91 -0.03 -4.29
C TYR A 36 -3.90 1.24 -3.44
N ASP A 37 -4.60 2.29 -3.87
CA ASP A 37 -4.72 3.50 -3.07
C ASP A 37 -5.45 3.22 -1.75
N ILE A 38 -4.89 3.70 -0.65
CA ILE A 38 -5.53 3.64 0.66
C ILE A 38 -6.69 4.63 0.65
N LYS A 39 -7.92 4.12 0.57
CA LYS A 39 -9.13 4.95 0.64
C LYS A 39 -9.46 5.25 2.10
N ASN A 40 -9.96 6.45 2.40
CA ASN A 40 -10.62 6.79 3.67
C ASN A 40 -9.97 6.28 4.98
N LYS A 41 -8.64 6.35 5.12
CA LYS A 41 -7.93 5.81 6.30
C LYS A 41 -8.23 4.33 6.57
N GLU A 42 -8.55 3.56 5.54
CA GLU A 42 -8.72 2.11 5.57
C GLU A 42 -7.52 1.48 6.27
N THR A 43 -7.80 0.67 7.28
CA THR A 43 -6.78 -0.11 7.96
C THR A 43 -6.30 -1.25 7.05
N PHE A 44 -5.12 -1.78 7.33
CA PHE A 44 -4.59 -2.92 6.56
C PHE A 44 -5.53 -4.15 6.62
N THR A 45 -6.25 -4.34 7.71
CA THR A 45 -7.24 -5.42 7.85
C THR A 45 -8.43 -5.19 6.92
N GLU A 46 -9.03 -4.00 6.94
CA GLU A 46 -10.16 -3.65 6.06
C GLU A 46 -9.78 -3.77 4.56
N PHE A 47 -8.55 -3.40 4.23
CA PHE A 47 -8.00 -3.60 2.89
C PHE A 47 -8.02 -5.08 2.47
N LEU A 48 -7.55 -5.97 3.35
CA LEU A 48 -7.54 -7.41 3.07
C LEU A 48 -8.96 -7.98 2.98
N GLU A 49 -9.90 -7.50 3.80
CA GLU A 49 -11.30 -7.89 3.71
C GLU A 49 -11.90 -7.50 2.36
N ARG A 50 -11.69 -6.25 1.91
CA ARG A 50 -12.14 -5.75 0.60
C ARG A 50 -11.56 -6.52 -0.58
N LEU A 51 -10.32 -7.02 -0.47
CA LEU A 51 -9.72 -7.87 -1.51
C LEU A 51 -10.33 -9.28 -1.56
N ASN A 52 -10.87 -9.77 -0.44
CA ASN A 52 -11.51 -11.08 -0.35
C ASN A 52 -13.01 -11.02 -0.67
N GLU A 53 -13.62 -9.84 -0.73
CA GLU A 53 -15.02 -9.69 -1.16
C GLU A 53 -15.16 -10.11 -2.64
N PRO A 54 -16.03 -11.08 -2.95
CA PRO A 54 -16.35 -11.43 -4.33
C PRO A 54 -17.10 -10.25 -4.98
N VAL A 55 -16.58 -9.78 -6.11
CA VAL A 55 -17.21 -8.76 -6.98
C VAL A 55 -18.46 -9.31 -7.64
#